data_AF-A0A1Q8INL5-F1
#
_entry.id   AF-A0A1Q8INL5-F1
#
_cell.length_a   1.000
_cell.length_b   1.000
_cell.length_c   1.000
_cell.angle_alpha   90.00
_cell.angle_beta   90.00
_cell.angle_gamma   90.00
#
_symmetry.space_group_name_H-M   'P 1'
#
loop_
_entity.id
_entity.type
_entity.pdbx_description
1 polymer ?
#
loop_
_entity_poly.entity_id
_entity_poly.type
_entity_poly.pdbx_seq_one_letter_code
_entity_poly.pdbx_strand_id
1 'polypeptide(L)'
;MITARPCTAACVIDGRLVTLTFHPDNGVLRIADSSGACLRETRWHGTWRSLLDEFRGYYEAAETSASAPGVEALVAQLGEPAGRAPREAALA
;
A
#
# COMPACT_ATOMS: atom_id res chain seq x y z
N MET A 1 8.87 -14.51 -23.28
CA MET A 1 8.70 -13.62 -22.11
C MET A 1 7.21 -13.57 -21.79
N ILE A 2 6.78 -14.10 -20.65
CA ILE A 2 5.41 -13.88 -20.17
C ILE A 2 5.43 -12.49 -19.56
N THR A 3 4.89 -11.49 -20.26
CA THR A 3 4.61 -10.19 -19.64
C THR A 3 3.58 -10.45 -18.56
N ALA A 4 3.94 -10.23 -17.31
CA ALA A 4 3.04 -10.49 -16.21
C ALA A 4 2.01 -9.35 -16.17
N ARG A 5 0.74 -9.68 -16.42
CA ARG A 5 -0.32 -8.67 -16.52
C ARG A 5 -0.34 -7.83 -15.24
N PRO A 6 -0.40 -6.48 -15.33
CA PRO A 6 -0.46 -5.64 -14.15
C PRO A 6 -1.67 -6.04 -13.30
N CYS A 7 -1.44 -6.09 -11.98
CA CYS A 7 -2.47 -6.36 -11.00
C CYS A 7 -3.09 -5.02 -10.58
N THR A 8 -4.42 -4.92 -10.62
CA THR A 8 -5.12 -3.69 -10.28
C THR A 8 -6.19 -3.96 -9.22
N ALA A 9 -6.26 -3.12 -8.20
CA ALA A 9 -7.36 -3.09 -7.23
C ALA A 9 -7.77 -1.65 -6.94
N ALA A 10 -9.05 -1.46 -6.62
CA ALA A 10 -9.55 -0.20 -6.13
C ALA A 10 -9.91 -0.35 -4.64
N CYS A 11 -9.53 0.63 -3.82
CA CYS A 11 -9.89 0.67 -2.40
C CYS A 11 -10.23 2.11 -1.98
N VAL A 12 -10.94 2.28 -0.88
CA VAL A 12 -11.37 3.59 -0.39
C VAL A 12 -10.55 3.94 0.85
N ILE A 13 -9.63 4.89 0.73
CA ILE A 13 -8.81 5.39 1.84
C ILE A 13 -9.34 6.77 2.23
N ASP A 14 -9.66 6.99 3.50
CA ASP A 14 -10.14 8.31 3.99
C ASP A 14 -11.38 8.81 3.23
N GLY A 15 -12.27 7.88 2.83
CA GLY A 15 -13.45 8.21 2.01
C GLY A 15 -13.15 8.54 0.54
N ARG A 16 -11.88 8.47 0.11
CA ARG A 16 -11.47 8.69 -1.29
C ARG A 16 -11.17 7.37 -1.98
N LEU A 17 -11.81 7.14 -3.13
CA LEU A 17 -11.51 5.99 -3.97
C LEU A 17 -10.12 6.17 -4.61
N VAL A 18 -9.25 5.20 -4.37
CA VAL A 18 -7.92 5.11 -4.98
C VAL A 18 -7.77 3.81 -5.75
N THR A 19 -6.97 3.87 -6.81
CA THR A 19 -6.64 2.73 -7.67
C THR A 19 -5.18 2.37 -7.48
N LEU A 20 -4.92 1.12 -7.15
CA LEU A 20 -3.61 0.51 -6.98
C LEU A 20 -3.30 -0.28 -8.23
N THR A 21 -2.17 0.00 -8.88
CA THR A 21 -1.68 -0.74 -10.04
C THR A 21 -0.27 -1.24 -9.78
N PHE A 22 -0.12 -2.55 -9.67
CA PHE A 22 1.17 -3.21 -9.45
C PHE A 22 1.65 -3.89 -10.74
N HIS A 23 2.88 -3.56 -11.15
CA HIS A 23 3.58 -4.12 -12.28
C HIS A 23 4.60 -5.15 -11.78
N PRO A 24 4.25 -6.45 -11.78
CA PRO A 24 5.14 -7.50 -11.28
C PRO A 24 6.45 -7.62 -12.05
N ASP A 25 6.51 -7.24 -13.33
CA ASP A 25 7.74 -7.31 -14.12
C ASP A 25 8.87 -6.43 -13.53
N ASN A 26 8.51 -5.25 -13.02
CA ASN A 26 9.47 -4.25 -12.54
C ASN A 26 9.32 -3.94 -11.03
N GLY A 27 8.34 -4.55 -10.36
CA GLY A 27 7.98 -4.26 -8.97
C GLY A 27 7.40 -2.85 -8.76
N VAL A 28 6.91 -2.20 -9.81
CA VAL A 28 6.39 -0.82 -9.70
C VAL A 28 4.97 -0.85 -9.17
N LEU A 29 4.71 -0.11 -8.09
CA LEU A 29 3.38 0.13 -7.54
C LEU A 29 2.97 1.58 -7.78
N ARG A 30 1.86 1.77 -8.48
CA ARG A 30 1.26 3.08 -8.74
C ARG A 30 -0.04 3.21 -7.96
N ILE A 31 -0.20 4.34 -7.31
CA ILE A 31 -1.41 4.72 -6.58
C ILE A 31 -1.96 5.94 -7.29
N ALA A 32 -3.18 5.80 -7.82
CA ALA A 32 -3.90 6.86 -8.50
C ALA A 32 -5.19 7.18 -7.75
N ASP A 33 -5.65 8.43 -7.83
CA ASP A 33 -6.96 8.80 -7.30
C ASP A 33 -8.09 8.34 -8.26
N SER A 34 -9.34 8.54 -7.86
CA SER A 34 -10.54 8.26 -8.67
C SER A 34 -10.60 8.99 -10.01
N SER A 35 -9.94 10.15 -10.14
CA SER A 35 -9.81 10.92 -11.37
C SER A 35 -8.73 10.34 -12.31
N GLY A 36 -7.93 9.38 -11.84
CA GLY A 36 -6.82 8.78 -12.57
C GLY A 36 -5.52 9.58 -12.47
N ALA A 37 -5.45 10.63 -11.65
CA ALA A 37 -4.20 11.31 -11.38
C ALA A 37 -3.31 10.41 -10.51
N CYS A 38 -2.06 10.24 -10.93
CA CYS A 38 -1.10 9.44 -10.17
C CYS A 38 -0.69 10.22 -8.92
N LEU A 39 -1.13 9.75 -7.76
CA LEU A 39 -0.79 10.33 -6.46
C LEU A 39 0.64 9.97 -6.07
N ARG A 40 1.01 8.69 -6.27
CA ARG A 40 2.39 8.25 -6.03
C ARG A 40 2.76 7.04 -6.86
N GLU A 41 4.04 6.94 -7.18
CA GLU A 41 4.67 5.75 -7.72
C GLU A 41 5.79 5.34 -6.77
N THR A 42 5.81 4.07 -6.35
CA THR A 42 6.81 3.49 -5.47
C THR A 42 7.24 2.12 -5.98
N ARG A 43 8.30 1.56 -5.40
CA ARG A 43 8.74 0.20 -5.69
C ARG A 43 8.31 -0.73 -4.56
N TRP A 44 7.57 -1.76 -4.93
CA TRP A 44 7.17 -2.84 -4.04
C TRP A 44 7.97 -4.10 -4.36
N HIS A 45 8.68 -4.62 -3.36
CA HIS A 45 9.56 -5.78 -3.51
C HIS A 45 8.86 -7.11 -3.20
N GLY A 46 7.65 -7.08 -2.66
CA GLY A 46 6.87 -8.27 -2.33
C GLY A 46 5.94 -8.73 -3.46
N THR A 47 5.10 -9.71 -3.16
CA THR A 47 4.03 -10.14 -4.09
C THR A 47 2.84 -9.20 -4.00
N TRP A 48 1.96 -9.24 -5.02
CA TRP A 48 0.66 -8.54 -4.98
C TRP A 48 -0.18 -8.94 -3.77
N ARG A 49 -0.15 -10.21 -3.35
CA ARG A 49 -0.90 -10.69 -2.17
C ARG A 49 -0.34 -10.08 -0.88
N SER A 50 0.98 -10.01 -0.75
CA SER A 50 1.63 -9.36 0.39
C SER A 50 1.29 -7.88 0.46
N LEU A 51 1.18 -7.21 -0.70
CA LEU A 51 0.75 -5.81 -0.75
C LEU A 51 -0.68 -5.67 -0.22
N LEU A 52 -1.62 -6.49 -0.68
CA LEU A 52 -3.01 -6.44 -0.22
C LEU A 52 -3.15 -6.73 1.28
N ASP A 53 -2.33 -7.64 1.82
CA ASP A 53 -2.31 -7.96 3.25
C ASP A 53 -1.83 -6.76 4.09
N GLU A 54 -0.76 -6.09 3.67
CA GLU A 54 -0.32 -4.84 4.31
C GLU A 54 -1.42 -3.80 4.29
N PHE A 55 -2.02 -3.54 3.12
CA PHE A 55 -3.15 -2.61 2.97
C PHE A 55 -4.29 -2.95 3.95
N ARG A 56 -4.65 -4.22 4.09
CA ARG A 56 -5.67 -4.66 5.04
C ARG A 56 -5.26 -4.34 6.49
N GLY A 57 -4.03 -4.65 6.87
CA GLY A 57 -3.49 -4.32 8.19
C GLY A 57 -3.52 -2.82 8.51
N TYR A 58 -3.31 -1.95 7.51
CA TYR A 58 -3.49 -0.50 7.67
C TYR A 58 -4.94 -0.12 7.98
N TYR A 59 -5.91 -0.69 7.28
CA TYR A 59 -7.32 -0.39 7.55
C TYR A 59 -7.69 -0.83 8.96
N GLU A 60 -7.28 -2.03 9.37
CA GLU A 60 -7.54 -2.53 10.73
C GLU A 60 -6.87 -1.63 11.80
N ALA A 61 -5.65 -1.15 11.54
CA ALA A 61 -4.96 -0.21 12.43
C ALA A 61 -5.60 1.20 12.43
N ALA A 62 -6.13 1.63 11.29
CA ALA A 62 -6.85 2.90 11.14
C ALA A 62 -8.23 2.87 11.82
N GLU A 63 -8.87 1.71 11.91
CA GLU A 63 -10.12 1.52 12.64
C GLU A 63 -9.90 1.51 14.15
N THR A 64 -8.77 0.95 14.63
CA THR A 64 -8.45 0.92 16.06
C THR A 64 -7.91 2.25 16.59
N SER A 65 -7.33 3.08 15.72
CA SER A 65 -6.76 4.39 16.05
C SER A 65 -7.73 5.46 15.58
N ALA A 66 -8.24 6.34 16.46
CA ALA A 66 -9.21 7.39 16.12
C ALA A 66 -8.75 8.43 15.05
N SER A 67 -7.60 8.21 14.41
CA SER A 67 -7.09 8.95 13.28
C SER A 67 -6.71 7.95 12.18
N ALA A 68 -7.54 7.84 11.15
CA ALA A 68 -7.21 7.05 9.98
C ALA A 68 -6.03 7.73 9.25
N PRO A 69 -4.85 7.11 9.17
CA PRO A 69 -3.77 7.64 8.34
C PRO A 69 -4.25 7.70 6.88
N GLY A 70 -4.37 8.91 6.34
CA GLY A 70 -4.85 9.12 4.98
C GLY A 70 -3.93 8.52 3.92
N VAL A 71 -4.29 8.69 2.64
CA VAL A 71 -3.53 8.16 1.48
C VAL A 71 -2.04 8.44 1.59
N GLU A 72 -1.63 9.64 2.02
CA GLU A 72 -0.22 10.04 2.15
C GLU A 72 0.57 9.24 3.20
N ALA A 73 -0.07 8.78 4.27
CA ALA A 73 0.58 7.99 5.31
C ALA A 73 0.74 6.53 4.88
N LEU A 74 -0.25 6.00 4.16
CA LEU A 74 -0.16 4.70 3.51
C LEU A 74 0.92 4.72 2.40
N VAL A 75 0.83 5.74 1.54
CA VAL A 75 1.92 6.50 0.90
C VAL A 75 3.32 6.26 1.45
N ALA A 76 3.55 6.86 2.61
CA ALA A 76 4.85 6.90 3.26
C ALA A 76 5.32 5.50 3.67
N GLN A 77 4.51 4.71 4.35
CA GLN A 77 4.97 3.41 4.87
C GLN A 77 5.13 2.34 3.77
N LEU A 78 4.51 2.46 2.59
CA LEU A 78 4.83 1.63 1.42
C LEU A 78 6.10 2.05 0.68
N GLY A 79 6.53 3.31 0.83
CA GLY A 79 7.77 3.83 0.25
C GLY A 79 9.01 3.56 1.11
N GLU A 80 8.81 3.36 2.41
CA GLU A 80 9.85 2.90 3.31
C GLU A 80 10.15 1.43 2.99
N PRO A 81 11.42 1.04 2.78
CA PRO A 81 11.76 -0.37 2.63
C PRO A 81 11.21 -1.11 3.84
N ALA A 82 10.59 -2.27 3.61
CA ALA A 82 10.11 -3.20 4.63
C ALA A 82 11.25 -3.70 5.53
N GLY A 83 11.80 -2.79 6.33
CA GLY A 83 12.79 -2.96 7.38
C GLY A 83 12.24 -2.53 8.73
N ARG A 84 10.91 -2.36 8.84
CA ARG A 84 10.27 -2.21 10.15
C ARG A 84 9.95 -3.59 10.71
N ALA A 85 10.93 -4.15 11.39
CA ALA A 85 10.69 -5.20 12.37
C ALA A 85 9.66 -4.71 13.40
N PRO A 86 8.55 -5.43 13.64
CA PRO A 86 7.72 -5.25 14.82
C PRO A 86 8.07 -6.35 15.82
N ARG A 87 9.21 -6.20 16.49
CA ARG A 87 9.57 -6.86 17.76
C ARG A 87 10.74 -6.02 18.24
N GLU A 88 10.62 -5.25 19.31
CA GLU A 88 10.29 -5.76 20.62
C GLU A 88 9.37 -4.79 21.37
N ALA A 89 8.24 -5.33 21.79
CA ALA A 89 7.50 -4.82 22.92
C ALA A 89 8.41 -4.77 24.15
N ALA A 90 8.27 -3.71 24.92
CA ALA A 90 8.78 -3.55 26.26
C ALA A 90 8.76 -4.86 27.06
N LEU A 91 9.89 -5.25 27.68
CA LEU A 91 9.89 -5.89 28.98
C LEU A 91 11.31 -5.90 29.59
N ALA A 92 11.37 -5.35 30.81
CA ALA A 92 12.41 -5.43 31.85
C ALA A 92 13.68 -4.57 31.67
#